data_AF-A0A6C0LPS0-F1
#
_entry.id   AF-A0A6C0LPS0-F1
#
_cell.length_a   1.000
_cell.length_b   1.000
_cell.length_c   1.000
_cell.angle_alpha   90.00
_cell.angle_beta   90.00
_cell.angle_gamma   90.00
#
_symmetry.space_group_name_H-M   'P 1'
#
loop_
_entity.id
_entity.type
_entity.pdbx_description
1 polymer ?
#
loop_
_entity_poly.entity_id
_entity_poly.type
_entity_poly.pdbx_seq_one_letter_code
_entity_poly.pdbx_strand_id
1 'polypeptide(L)'
;MNQIISKKPPPKQSATIDEKHTEMLNYFHEIETDIIPNLKLEKDKLKSVIPTLQDHEIDAYMEIRDKILLIKRQIKELKQEKKNYLLDNSKYIFNYFEEKKKISSGDNNQNVKILNSFFKIKANSEDSSNLNSSKYNQAKKTYQNYWRNVNNEIINIQDYVVSSDICLECNRGELIPQDEEGILICNNGECGKFITYIIDSSKPTNKEPPNEVSYTAYIRLNHFKEILSQFQAKETTQIPDEVIEAIRARIKKERIKDMSTINYDKMRDILRKLGFNKYFEHIQYINSIFGIKPPIMNEELHETLCVLFIEIQKPWATHCPANRTNFFNYTYTLHQLCVLLDQTQYLPYIPMMKDREKQLEQDMIWKKVCKDLDWVFFPSV
;
A
#
# COMPACT_ATOMS: atom_id res chain seq x y z
N MET A 1 36.55 4.15 -18.90
CA MET A 1 35.80 2.94 -19.33
C MET A 1 34.84 2.57 -18.20
N ASN A 2 33.66 3.18 -18.19
CA ASN A 2 32.65 2.94 -17.15
C ASN A 2 31.66 1.90 -17.68
N GLN A 3 31.60 0.75 -17.01
CA GLN A 3 30.63 -0.32 -17.28
C GLN A 3 29.24 0.14 -16.82
N ILE A 4 28.29 0.04 -17.75
CA ILE A 4 26.87 0.32 -17.56
C ILE A 4 26.27 -0.84 -16.77
N ILE A 5 26.00 -0.63 -15.48
CA ILE A 5 25.22 -1.55 -14.66
C ILE A 5 23.74 -1.28 -14.98
N SER A 6 23.12 -2.17 -15.76
CA SER A 6 21.68 -2.13 -16.03
C SER A 6 20.91 -2.43 -14.73
N LYS A 7 20.36 -1.40 -14.10
CA LYS A 7 19.42 -1.55 -12.97
C LYS A 7 18.14 -2.21 -13.49
N LYS A 8 17.85 -3.44 -13.03
CA LYS A 8 16.52 -4.06 -13.20
C LYS A 8 15.47 -3.24 -12.45
N PRO A 9 14.26 -3.04 -13.02
CA PRO A 9 13.17 -2.33 -12.35
C PRO A 9 12.61 -3.15 -11.16
N PRO A 10 12.05 -2.49 -10.13
CA PRO A 10 11.40 -3.17 -9.00
C PRO A 10 10.12 -3.90 -9.46
N PRO A 11 9.76 -5.04 -8.85
CA PRO A 11 8.61 -5.84 -9.29
C PRO A 11 7.28 -5.12 -8.98
N LYS A 12 6.33 -5.27 -9.91
CA LYS A 12 4.96 -4.74 -9.82
C LYS A 12 4.20 -5.44 -8.69
N GLN A 13 3.73 -4.70 -7.68
CA GLN A 13 2.98 -5.23 -6.52
C GLN A 13 1.44 -5.24 -6.69
N SER A 14 0.91 -5.23 -7.93
CA SER A 14 -0.54 -5.27 -8.17
C SER A 14 -0.93 -6.35 -9.20
N ALA A 15 -0.37 -7.55 -9.07
CA ALA A 15 -0.82 -8.69 -9.87
C ALA A 15 -1.90 -9.45 -9.11
N THR A 16 -3.00 -9.81 -9.77
CA THR A 16 -4.02 -10.69 -9.20
C THR A 16 -3.54 -12.15 -9.20
N ILE A 17 -4.20 -13.05 -8.43
CA ILE A 17 -3.81 -14.47 -8.38
C ILE A 17 -3.84 -15.11 -9.78
N ASP A 18 -4.83 -14.77 -10.62
CA ASP A 18 -4.92 -15.24 -12.00
C ASP A 18 -3.81 -14.70 -12.90
N GLU A 19 -3.48 -13.42 -12.81
CA GLU A 19 -2.35 -12.84 -13.56
C GLU A 19 -1.03 -13.50 -13.17
N LYS A 20 -0.78 -13.62 -11.86
CA LYS A 20 0.45 -14.23 -11.36
C LYS A 20 0.53 -15.71 -11.67
N HIS A 21 -0.58 -16.44 -11.56
CA HIS A 21 -0.62 -17.85 -11.91
C HIS A 21 -0.38 -18.06 -13.41
N THR A 22 -0.96 -17.20 -14.26
CA THR A 22 -0.74 -17.23 -15.71
C THR A 22 0.72 -16.94 -16.06
N GLU A 23 1.33 -15.95 -15.40
CA GLU A 23 2.77 -15.66 -15.52
C GLU A 23 3.63 -16.89 -15.19
N MET A 24 3.34 -17.56 -14.06
CA MET A 24 4.06 -18.77 -13.65
C MET A 24 3.86 -19.93 -14.64
N LEU A 25 2.66 -20.12 -15.18
CA LEU A 25 2.40 -21.13 -16.19
C LEU A 25 3.15 -20.86 -17.50
N ASN A 26 3.22 -19.61 -17.94
CA ASN A 26 3.99 -19.22 -19.12
C ASN A 26 5.50 -19.46 -18.89
N TYR A 27 6.02 -19.09 -17.73
CA TYR A 27 7.40 -19.38 -17.34
C TYR A 27 7.72 -20.88 -17.38
N PHE A 28 6.84 -21.72 -16.81
CA PHE A 28 7.02 -23.17 -16.89
C PHE A 28 6.88 -23.72 -18.31
N HIS A 29 6.07 -23.10 -19.15
CA HIS A 29 5.95 -23.47 -20.56
C HIS A 29 7.23 -23.15 -21.32
N GLU A 30 7.83 -21.98 -21.13
CA GLU A 30 9.14 -21.60 -21.70
C GLU A 30 10.24 -22.56 -21.23
N ILE A 31 10.23 -22.96 -19.95
CA ILE A 31 11.17 -23.96 -19.43
C ILE A 31 11.04 -25.30 -20.19
N GLU A 32 9.81 -25.76 -20.41
CA GLU A 32 9.54 -27.06 -21.04
C GLU A 32 9.79 -27.07 -22.56
N THR A 33 9.52 -25.96 -23.24
CA THR A 33 9.59 -25.83 -24.70
C THR A 33 10.94 -25.37 -25.22
N ASP A 34 11.62 -24.48 -24.49
CA ASP A 34 12.87 -23.88 -24.95
C ASP A 34 14.06 -24.32 -24.08
N ILE A 35 14.00 -24.12 -22.76
CA ILE A 35 15.17 -24.25 -21.89
C ILE A 35 15.61 -25.71 -21.74
N ILE A 36 14.69 -26.61 -21.39
CA ILE A 36 14.99 -28.04 -21.23
C ILE A 36 15.46 -28.67 -22.55
N PRO A 37 14.82 -28.41 -23.71
CA PRO A 37 15.31 -28.90 -25.00
C PRO A 37 16.70 -28.37 -25.36
N ASN A 38 16.98 -27.08 -25.14
CA ASN A 38 18.31 -26.51 -25.38
C ASN A 38 19.39 -27.17 -24.51
N LEU A 39 19.11 -27.36 -23.21
CA LEU A 39 20.01 -28.06 -22.30
C LEU A 39 20.23 -29.54 -22.70
N LYS A 40 19.21 -30.21 -23.25
CA LYS A 40 19.36 -31.57 -23.80
C LYS A 40 20.25 -31.57 -25.05
N LEU A 41 20.05 -30.63 -25.97
CA LEU A 41 20.88 -30.49 -27.17
C LEU A 41 22.35 -30.23 -26.80
N GLU A 42 22.60 -29.33 -25.84
CA GLU A 42 23.94 -29.05 -25.35
C GLU A 42 24.59 -30.30 -24.73
N LYS A 43 23.85 -31.03 -23.89
CA LYS A 43 24.30 -32.30 -23.34
C LYS A 43 24.62 -33.33 -24.42
N ASP A 44 23.82 -33.43 -25.48
CA ASP A 44 24.03 -34.40 -26.55
C ASP A 44 25.23 -34.00 -27.43
N LYS A 45 25.46 -32.69 -27.66
CA LYS A 45 26.71 -32.18 -28.25
C LYS A 45 27.93 -32.55 -27.41
N LEU A 46 27.91 -32.27 -26.11
CA LEU A 46 28.99 -32.62 -25.19
C LEU A 46 29.27 -34.13 -25.17
N LYS A 47 28.22 -34.96 -25.24
CA LYS A 47 28.37 -36.41 -25.38
C LYS A 47 28.98 -36.84 -26.71
N SER A 48 28.71 -36.15 -27.81
CA SER A 48 29.33 -36.45 -29.11
C SER A 48 30.81 -36.06 -29.20
N VAL A 49 31.28 -35.18 -28.30
CA VAL A 49 32.69 -34.78 -28.21
C VAL A 49 33.50 -35.82 -27.43
N ILE A 50 32.90 -36.53 -26.48
CA ILE A 50 33.59 -37.55 -25.67
C ILE A 50 34.33 -38.61 -26.53
N PRO A 51 33.73 -39.19 -27.59
CA PRO A 51 34.40 -40.17 -28.44
C PRO A 51 35.50 -39.60 -29.35
N THR A 52 35.55 -38.28 -29.54
CA THR A 52 36.55 -37.63 -30.41
C THR A 52 37.84 -37.26 -29.68
N LEU A 53 37.83 -37.35 -28.34
CA LEU A 53 38.98 -37.05 -27.49
C LEU A 53 40.03 -38.17 -27.58
N GLN A 54 41.29 -37.77 -27.51
CA GLN A 54 42.42 -38.69 -27.46
C GLN A 54 42.73 -39.14 -26.02
N ASP A 55 43.38 -40.29 -25.83
CA ASP A 55 43.65 -40.88 -24.51
C ASP A 55 44.46 -39.98 -23.55
N HIS A 56 45.19 -38.98 -24.06
CA HIS A 56 45.96 -38.03 -23.26
C HIS A 56 45.15 -36.78 -22.83
N GLU A 57 43.93 -36.58 -23.33
CA GLU A 57 43.05 -35.44 -23.04
C GLU A 57 42.12 -35.73 -21.85
N ILE A 58 42.69 -36.28 -20.78
CA ILE A 58 41.95 -36.74 -19.60
C ILE A 58 41.26 -35.56 -18.89
N ASP A 59 41.92 -34.41 -18.80
CA ASP A 59 41.36 -33.22 -18.14
C ASP A 59 40.11 -32.70 -18.88
N ALA A 60 40.18 -32.64 -20.22
CA ALA A 60 39.05 -32.24 -21.05
C ALA A 60 37.87 -33.21 -20.93
N TYR A 61 38.14 -34.52 -20.84
CA TYR A 61 37.12 -35.53 -20.59
C TYR A 61 36.43 -35.34 -19.23
N MET A 62 37.21 -35.06 -18.18
CA MET A 62 36.67 -34.83 -16.83
C MET A 62 35.81 -33.56 -16.78
N GLU A 63 36.25 -32.46 -17.41
CA GLU A 63 35.46 -31.22 -17.50
C GLU A 63 34.13 -31.41 -18.23
N ILE A 64 34.15 -32.14 -19.36
CA ILE A 64 32.93 -32.42 -20.14
C ILE A 64 31.96 -33.27 -19.32
N ARG A 65 32.47 -34.25 -18.57
CA ARG A 65 31.67 -35.11 -17.69
C ARG A 65 31.01 -34.31 -16.57
N ASP A 66 31.72 -33.38 -15.95
CA ASP A 66 31.17 -32.52 -14.90
C ASP A 66 30.11 -31.56 -15.43
N LYS A 67 30.32 -30.99 -16.62
CA LYS A 67 29.30 -30.18 -17.31
C LYS A 67 28.04 -30.99 -17.61
N ILE A 68 28.17 -32.23 -18.06
CA ILE A 68 27.02 -33.12 -18.29
C ILE A 68 26.27 -33.42 -16.98
N LEU A 69 26.97 -33.61 -15.87
CA LEU A 69 26.35 -33.80 -14.55
C LEU A 69 25.61 -32.55 -14.08
N LEU A 70 26.19 -31.37 -14.27
CA LEU A 70 25.58 -30.10 -13.94
C LEU A 70 24.28 -29.89 -14.74
N ILE A 71 24.32 -30.10 -16.06
CA ILE A 71 23.15 -29.97 -16.93
C ILE A 71 22.04 -30.96 -16.51
N LYS A 72 22.40 -32.21 -16.17
CA LYS A 72 21.42 -33.19 -15.67
C LYS A 72 20.77 -32.72 -14.36
N ARG A 73 21.55 -32.12 -13.45
CA ARG A 73 21.04 -31.58 -12.18
C ARG A 73 20.10 -30.40 -12.44
N GLN A 74 20.50 -29.46 -13.29
CA GLN A 74 19.67 -28.31 -13.69
C GLN A 74 18.34 -28.74 -14.30
N ILE A 75 18.33 -29.71 -15.22
CA ILE A 75 17.10 -30.24 -15.80
C ILE A 75 16.19 -30.85 -14.73
N LYS A 76 16.77 -31.51 -13.72
CA LYS A 76 16.01 -32.10 -12.60
C LYS A 76 15.40 -31.00 -11.72
N GLU A 77 16.18 -29.99 -11.38
CA GLU A 77 15.74 -28.84 -10.57
C GLU A 77 14.59 -28.10 -11.24
N LEU A 78 14.73 -27.74 -12.51
CA LEU A 78 13.69 -27.05 -13.29
C LEU A 78 12.37 -27.83 -13.36
N LYS A 79 12.43 -29.16 -13.52
CA LYS A 79 11.24 -30.02 -13.49
C LYS A 79 10.59 -30.10 -12.10
N GLN A 80 11.43 -30.06 -11.07
CA GLN A 80 10.97 -30.15 -9.69
C GLN A 80 10.34 -28.84 -9.22
N GLU A 81 10.83 -27.70 -9.72
CA GLU A 81 10.28 -26.37 -9.46
C GLU A 81 8.80 -26.25 -9.87
N LYS A 82 8.46 -26.66 -11.10
CA LYS A 82 7.06 -26.73 -11.57
C LYS A 82 6.19 -27.61 -10.67
N LYS A 83 6.72 -28.78 -10.29
CA LYS A 83 5.99 -29.74 -9.45
C LYS A 83 5.73 -29.16 -8.06
N ASN A 84 6.74 -28.57 -7.43
CA ASN A 84 6.62 -27.96 -6.11
C ASN A 84 5.62 -26.81 -6.14
N TYR A 85 5.72 -25.92 -7.14
CA TYR A 85 4.77 -24.83 -7.31
C TYR A 85 3.32 -25.33 -7.37
N LEU A 86 3.03 -26.35 -8.18
CA LEU A 86 1.68 -26.90 -8.30
C LEU A 86 1.23 -27.60 -7.01
N LEU A 87 2.11 -28.35 -6.34
CA LEU A 87 1.76 -29.00 -5.07
C LEU A 87 1.42 -27.98 -3.98
N ASP A 88 2.25 -26.94 -3.84
CA ASP A 88 2.13 -25.96 -2.78
C ASP A 88 0.97 -24.97 -3.02
N ASN A 89 0.61 -24.73 -4.29
CA ASN A 89 -0.38 -23.71 -4.65
C ASN A 89 -1.71 -24.24 -5.18
N SER A 90 -1.80 -25.50 -5.59
CA SER A 90 -3.02 -26.09 -6.20
C SER A 90 -4.27 -25.85 -5.36
N LYS A 91 -4.20 -26.05 -4.04
CA LYS A 91 -5.32 -25.85 -3.12
C LYS A 91 -5.83 -24.40 -3.13
N TYR A 92 -4.92 -23.43 -3.15
CA TYR A 92 -5.26 -22.01 -3.10
C TYR A 92 -5.81 -21.53 -4.45
N ILE A 93 -5.19 -21.98 -5.54
CA ILE A 93 -5.61 -21.70 -6.91
C ILE A 93 -7.01 -22.28 -7.17
N PHE A 94 -7.22 -23.55 -6.79
CA PHE A 94 -8.51 -24.22 -7.00
C PHE A 94 -9.64 -23.49 -6.26
N ASN A 95 -9.42 -23.14 -4.99
CA ASN A 95 -10.40 -22.38 -4.21
C ASN A 95 -10.72 -21.03 -4.87
N TYR A 96 -9.70 -20.30 -5.33
CA TYR A 96 -9.86 -19.02 -6.00
C TYR A 96 -10.70 -19.13 -7.29
N PHE A 97 -10.41 -20.10 -8.15
CA PHE A 97 -11.16 -20.27 -9.40
C PHE A 97 -12.56 -20.87 -9.19
N GLU A 98 -12.76 -21.73 -8.19
CA GLU A 98 -14.09 -22.21 -7.79
C GLU A 98 -14.97 -21.06 -7.30
N GLU A 99 -14.43 -20.16 -6.48
CA GLU A 99 -15.14 -18.96 -6.03
C GLU A 99 -15.47 -18.05 -7.22
N LYS A 100 -14.51 -17.79 -8.11
CA LYS A 100 -14.71 -17.00 -9.35
C LYS A 100 -15.77 -17.61 -10.27
N LYS A 101 -15.83 -18.94 -10.39
CA LYS A 101 -16.82 -19.66 -11.21
C LYS A 101 -18.22 -19.63 -10.58
N LYS A 102 -18.33 -19.82 -9.27
CA LYS A 102 -19.59 -19.69 -8.52
C LYS A 102 -20.18 -18.29 -8.61
N ILE A 103 -19.29 -17.29 -8.69
CA ILE A 103 -19.65 -15.90 -8.96
C ILE A 103 -20.19 -15.71 -10.39
N SER A 104 -19.50 -16.24 -11.40
CA SER A 104 -19.89 -16.09 -12.81
C SER A 104 -21.16 -16.85 -13.20
N SER A 105 -21.53 -17.89 -12.46
CA SER A 105 -22.68 -18.76 -12.78
C SER A 105 -24.00 -18.29 -12.16
N GLY A 106 -24.01 -17.17 -11.41
CA GLY A 106 -25.24 -16.54 -10.88
C GLY A 106 -25.98 -17.33 -9.79
N ASP A 107 -25.45 -18.47 -9.34
CA ASP A 107 -26.21 -19.47 -8.58
C ASP A 107 -26.33 -19.18 -7.08
N ASN A 108 -26.10 -17.93 -6.64
CA ASN A 108 -26.32 -17.51 -5.27
C ASN A 108 -26.42 -15.98 -5.15
N ASN A 109 -27.61 -15.47 -4.83
CA ASN A 109 -27.85 -14.09 -4.38
C ASN A 109 -27.01 -13.69 -3.14
N GLN A 110 -26.35 -14.66 -2.48
CA GLN A 110 -25.44 -14.43 -1.36
C GLN A 110 -24.02 -14.04 -1.79
N ASN A 111 -23.58 -14.32 -3.02
CA ASN A 111 -22.17 -14.14 -3.43
C ASN A 111 -21.85 -12.78 -4.03
N VAL A 112 -22.85 -11.98 -4.43
CA VAL A 112 -22.66 -10.55 -4.71
C VAL A 112 -22.14 -9.83 -3.46
N LYS A 113 -22.57 -10.27 -2.26
CA LYS A 113 -22.05 -9.76 -0.97
C LYS A 113 -20.59 -10.15 -0.71
N ILE A 114 -20.11 -11.27 -1.27
CA ILE A 114 -18.70 -11.71 -1.12
C ILE A 114 -17.81 -10.94 -2.08
N LEU A 115 -18.27 -10.66 -3.31
CA LEU A 115 -17.62 -9.73 -4.23
C LEU A 115 -17.53 -8.32 -3.64
N ASN A 116 -18.60 -7.88 -2.99
CA ASN A 116 -18.66 -6.63 -2.23
C ASN A 116 -17.74 -6.62 -0.99
N SER A 117 -17.45 -7.79 -0.42
CA SER A 117 -16.47 -7.97 0.67
C SER A 117 -15.03 -8.10 0.17
N PHE A 118 -14.82 -8.57 -1.06
CA PHE A 118 -13.50 -8.77 -1.68
C PHE A 118 -13.02 -7.55 -2.48
N PHE A 119 -13.95 -6.77 -3.05
CA PHE A 119 -13.71 -5.53 -3.82
C PHE A 119 -14.29 -4.26 -3.16
N LYS A 120 -14.81 -4.35 -1.93
CA LYS A 120 -15.41 -3.20 -1.19
C LYS A 120 -16.42 -2.37 -2.00
N ILE A 121 -17.35 -3.03 -2.70
CA ILE A 121 -18.50 -2.35 -3.32
C ILE A 121 -19.67 -2.48 -2.36
N LYS A 122 -20.17 -1.41 -1.73
CA LYS A 122 -21.36 -1.31 -0.84
C LYS A 122 -22.12 -2.64 -0.50
N ALA A 123 -21.98 -3.15 0.73
CA ALA A 123 -22.79 -4.28 1.22
C ALA A 123 -24.01 -3.81 2.03
N ASN A 124 -25.21 -3.95 1.47
CA ASN A 124 -26.50 -3.50 2.06
C ASN A 124 -27.09 -4.49 3.11
N SER A 125 -26.30 -5.09 4.00
CA SER A 125 -26.86 -5.89 5.11
C SER A 125 -25.93 -6.05 6.31
N GLU A 126 -26.53 -6.09 7.50
CA GLU A 126 -25.85 -6.15 8.82
C GLU A 126 -25.09 -7.46 9.09
N ASP A 127 -25.37 -8.55 8.37
CA ASP A 127 -24.62 -9.81 8.52
C ASP A 127 -23.26 -9.83 7.77
N SER A 128 -23.05 -8.91 6.83
CA SER A 128 -21.81 -8.82 6.02
C SER A 128 -20.74 -7.89 6.59
N SER A 129 -21.03 -7.17 7.68
CA SER A 129 -20.12 -6.20 8.31
C SER A 129 -19.28 -6.80 9.44
N ASN A 130 -19.40 -8.09 9.72
CA ASN A 130 -18.63 -8.73 10.80
C ASN A 130 -17.24 -9.16 10.30
N LEU A 131 -16.23 -8.32 10.57
CA LEU A 131 -14.79 -8.58 10.34
C LEU A 131 -14.29 -9.90 11.00
N ASN A 132 -15.06 -10.45 11.93
CA ASN A 132 -14.80 -11.72 12.61
C ASN A 132 -15.50 -12.94 11.98
N SER A 133 -16.14 -12.81 10.81
CA SER A 133 -16.73 -13.99 10.15
C SER A 133 -15.63 -15.01 9.77
N SER A 134 -15.84 -16.27 10.12
CA SER A 134 -14.87 -17.35 9.89
C SER A 134 -14.53 -17.51 8.40
N LYS A 135 -15.51 -17.24 7.52
CA LYS A 135 -15.36 -17.29 6.06
C LYS A 135 -14.45 -16.18 5.51
N TYR A 136 -14.57 -14.94 5.98
CA TYR A 136 -13.72 -13.83 5.54
C TYR A 136 -12.25 -14.04 5.95
N ASN A 137 -12.04 -14.46 7.19
CA ASN A 137 -10.71 -14.81 7.69
C ASN A 137 -10.08 -15.99 6.91
N GLN A 138 -10.89 -16.97 6.50
CA GLN A 138 -10.42 -18.10 5.72
C GLN A 138 -10.03 -17.70 4.27
N ALA A 139 -10.81 -16.82 3.63
CA ALA A 139 -10.49 -16.30 2.30
C ALA A 139 -9.23 -15.43 2.30
N LYS A 140 -9.12 -14.51 3.29
CA LYS A 140 -7.91 -13.68 3.50
C LYS A 140 -6.66 -14.52 3.75
N LYS A 141 -6.76 -15.57 4.59
CA LYS A 141 -5.67 -16.49 4.88
C LYS A 141 -5.25 -17.31 3.65
N THR A 142 -6.20 -17.74 2.84
CA THR A 142 -5.95 -18.48 1.58
C THR A 142 -5.19 -17.59 0.58
N TYR A 143 -5.61 -16.34 0.44
CA TYR A 143 -4.94 -15.33 -0.38
C TYR A 143 -3.51 -15.07 0.12
N GLN A 144 -3.34 -14.78 1.41
CA GLN A 144 -2.03 -14.53 2.02
C GLN A 144 -1.07 -15.73 1.87
N ASN A 145 -1.56 -16.96 2.05
CA ASN A 145 -0.73 -18.16 1.93
C ASN A 145 -0.26 -18.41 0.49
N TYR A 146 -1.10 -18.14 -0.52
CA TYR A 146 -0.65 -18.19 -1.93
C TYR A 146 0.49 -17.20 -2.18
N TRP A 147 0.32 -15.94 -1.79
CA TRP A 147 1.35 -14.92 -1.99
C TRP A 147 2.63 -15.19 -1.20
N ARG A 148 2.51 -15.78 0.00
CA ARG A 148 3.65 -16.27 0.77
C ARG A 148 4.45 -17.32 0.01
N ASN A 149 3.77 -18.29 -0.60
CA ASN A 149 4.41 -19.36 -1.36
C ASN A 149 5.05 -18.88 -2.67
N VAL A 150 4.48 -17.84 -3.30
CA VAL A 150 4.91 -17.39 -4.63
C VAL A 150 5.96 -16.30 -4.57
N ASN A 151 5.85 -15.32 -3.66
CA ASN A 151 6.79 -14.20 -3.62
C ASN A 151 7.92 -14.38 -2.60
N ASN A 152 7.78 -15.26 -1.61
CA ASN A 152 8.74 -15.43 -0.52
C ASN A 152 9.13 -14.11 0.21
N GLU A 153 8.41 -13.02 -0.07
CA GLU A 153 8.57 -11.70 0.53
C GLU A 153 7.73 -11.65 1.80
N ILE A 154 8.31 -11.15 2.89
CA ILE A 154 7.65 -11.02 4.20
C ILE A 154 6.55 -9.97 4.05
N ILE A 155 5.31 -10.42 3.89
CA ILE A 155 4.14 -9.53 3.68
C ILE A 155 3.76 -8.83 4.99
N ASN A 156 4.09 -9.40 6.15
CA ASN A 156 3.65 -8.87 7.43
C ASN A 156 4.64 -9.17 8.57
N ILE A 157 5.35 -8.14 9.03
CA ILE A 157 6.30 -8.24 10.15
C ILE A 157 5.57 -8.54 11.47
N GLN A 158 4.30 -8.12 11.61
CA GLN A 158 3.47 -8.39 12.79
C GLN A 158 3.24 -9.89 13.05
N ASP A 159 3.31 -10.76 12.04
CA ASP A 159 3.07 -12.20 12.20
C ASP A 159 4.24 -12.93 12.91
N TYR A 160 5.37 -12.24 13.14
CA TYR A 160 6.57 -12.75 13.80
C TYR A 160 6.82 -12.09 15.18
N VAL A 161 5.87 -11.29 15.68
CA VAL A 161 5.97 -10.70 17.01
C VAL A 161 5.66 -11.78 18.06
N VAL A 162 6.71 -12.31 18.67
CA VAL A 162 6.60 -13.20 19.84
C VAL A 162 6.62 -12.32 21.08
N SER A 163 5.63 -12.48 21.96
CA SER A 163 5.60 -11.81 23.27
C SER A 163 6.83 -12.23 24.09
N SER A 164 7.71 -11.28 24.40
CA SER A 164 8.99 -11.50 25.10
C SER A 164 8.88 -11.61 26.62
N ASP A 165 7.68 -11.43 27.18
CA ASP A 165 7.53 -11.12 28.62
C ASP A 165 7.59 -12.38 29.51
N ILE A 166 7.56 -13.58 28.92
CA ILE A 166 7.55 -14.85 29.65
C ILE A 166 8.59 -15.79 29.05
N CYS A 167 9.42 -16.40 29.91
CA CYS A 167 10.40 -17.40 29.51
C CYS A 167 9.71 -18.63 28.91
N LEU A 168 9.93 -18.87 27.61
CA LEU A 168 9.33 -19.98 26.85
C LEU A 168 9.70 -21.39 27.36
N GLU A 169 10.74 -21.47 28.20
CA GLU A 169 11.30 -22.75 28.67
C GLU A 169 10.70 -23.19 30.00
N CYS A 170 10.41 -22.26 30.90
CA CYS A 170 9.76 -22.57 32.17
C CYS A 170 8.32 -22.07 32.28
N ASN A 171 7.86 -21.22 31.35
CA ASN A 171 6.53 -20.58 31.32
C ASN A 171 6.10 -19.93 32.65
N ARG A 172 7.07 -19.58 33.51
CA ARG A 172 6.83 -19.07 34.87
C ARG A 172 7.69 -17.86 35.20
N GLY A 173 8.94 -17.85 34.77
CA GLY A 173 9.84 -16.74 35.00
C GLY A 173 9.75 -15.68 33.91
N GLU A 174 9.95 -14.44 34.31
CA GLU A 174 10.07 -13.28 33.43
C GLU A 174 11.51 -13.18 32.89
N LEU A 175 11.66 -12.68 31.66
CA LEU A 175 12.95 -12.48 31.02
C LEU A 175 13.45 -11.05 31.29
N ILE A 176 14.48 -10.92 32.12
CA ILE A 176 15.09 -9.64 32.47
C ILE A 176 16.22 -9.33 31.47
N PRO A 177 16.18 -8.19 30.75
CA PRO A 177 17.24 -7.80 29.84
C PRO A 177 18.49 -7.30 30.58
N GLN A 178 19.65 -7.80 30.16
CA GLN A 178 20.96 -7.25 30.49
C GLN A 178 21.59 -6.69 29.21
N ASP A 179 21.38 -5.38 29.01
CA ASP A 179 21.68 -4.69 27.75
C ASP A 179 23.17 -4.67 27.40
N GLU A 180 24.04 -4.63 28.42
CA GLU A 180 25.50 -4.60 28.25
C GLU A 180 26.05 -5.88 27.60
N GLU A 181 25.36 -7.00 27.79
CA GLU A 181 25.77 -8.33 27.34
C GLU A 181 24.87 -8.89 26.22
N GLY A 182 23.80 -8.19 25.84
CA GLY A 182 22.86 -8.63 24.80
C GLY A 182 22.14 -9.94 25.15
N ILE A 183 21.83 -10.14 26.42
CA ILE A 183 21.17 -11.36 26.92
C ILE A 183 19.91 -11.06 27.73
N LEU A 184 18.90 -11.90 27.57
CA LEU A 184 17.71 -11.96 28.43
C LEU A 184 17.89 -13.09 29.44
N ILE A 185 17.79 -12.83 30.74
CA ILE A 185 17.96 -13.82 31.81
C ILE A 185 16.61 -14.09 32.48
N CYS A 186 16.24 -15.36 32.59
CA CYS A 186 15.05 -15.75 33.32
C CYS A 186 15.21 -15.53 34.84
N ASN A 187 14.30 -14.78 35.46
CA ASN A 187 14.33 -14.48 36.90
C ASN A 187 13.90 -15.64 37.81
N ASN A 188 13.45 -16.77 37.24
CA ASN A 188 13.12 -17.96 38.00
C ASN A 188 14.40 -18.71 38.39
N GLY A 189 14.66 -18.81 39.70
CA GLY A 189 15.86 -19.45 40.25
C GLY A 189 16.01 -20.94 39.91
N GLU A 190 14.94 -21.63 39.53
CA GLU A 190 15.00 -23.02 39.05
C GLU A 190 15.32 -23.13 37.54
N CYS A 191 15.18 -22.05 36.77
CA CYS A 191 15.38 -22.04 35.32
C CYS A 191 16.71 -21.39 34.93
N GLY A 192 16.97 -20.16 35.39
CA GLY A 192 18.24 -19.43 35.20
C GLY A 192 18.74 -19.31 33.75
N LYS A 193 17.90 -19.62 32.76
CA LYS A 193 18.31 -19.72 31.35
C LYS A 193 18.48 -18.33 30.77
N PHE A 194 19.57 -18.15 30.03
CA PHE A 194 19.85 -16.92 29.30
C PHE A 194 19.65 -17.14 27.80
N ILE A 195 19.00 -16.18 27.15
CA ILE A 195 18.75 -16.17 25.72
C ILE A 195 19.54 -14.99 25.15
N THR A 196 20.43 -15.25 24.19
CA THR A 196 21.08 -14.19 23.45
C THR A 196 20.06 -13.51 22.56
N TYR A 197 19.91 -12.21 22.72
CA TYR A 197 19.04 -11.42 21.88
C TYR A 197 19.88 -10.33 21.22
N ILE A 198 19.72 -10.20 19.91
CA ILE A 198 20.38 -9.14 19.19
C ILE A 198 19.58 -7.88 19.51
N ILE A 199 20.15 -7.00 20.33
CA ILE A 199 19.71 -5.62 20.37
C ILE A 199 20.09 -5.05 19.01
N ASP A 200 19.12 -5.04 18.10
CA ASP A 200 19.24 -4.22 16.92
C ASP A 200 19.24 -2.78 17.39
N SER A 201 20.43 -2.26 17.67
CA SER A 201 20.66 -0.84 17.94
C SER A 201 20.26 0.02 16.73
N SER A 202 19.84 -0.60 15.62
CA SER A 202 18.93 0.03 14.68
C SER A 202 17.48 0.03 15.20
N LYS A 203 17.21 0.87 16.20
CA LYS A 203 16.16 1.85 15.91
C LYS A 203 16.61 2.48 14.59
N PRO A 204 15.87 2.37 13.47
CA PRO A 204 16.22 3.17 12.32
C PRO A 204 16.28 4.59 12.85
N THR A 205 17.50 5.12 12.95
CA THR A 205 17.69 6.50 13.33
C THR A 205 16.87 7.22 12.27
N ASN A 206 16.02 8.12 12.72
CA ASN A 206 15.09 8.92 11.93
C ASN A 206 15.86 9.90 11.00
N LYS A 207 16.91 9.40 10.33
CA LYS A 207 18.02 10.07 9.66
C LYS A 207 18.62 9.27 8.51
N GLU A 208 18.08 8.10 8.16
CA GLU A 208 18.27 7.63 6.78
C GLU A 208 17.06 8.09 5.98
N PRO A 209 17.22 9.12 5.10
CA PRO A 209 16.13 9.53 4.26
C PRO A 209 15.69 8.30 3.44
N PRO A 210 14.38 7.98 3.41
CA PRO A 210 13.87 7.07 2.41
C PRO A 210 14.36 7.55 1.05
N ASN A 211 14.63 6.64 0.10
CA ASN A 211 14.90 7.01 -1.30
C ASN A 211 14.07 8.24 -1.69
N GLU A 212 14.67 9.30 -2.25
CA GLU A 212 14.04 10.64 -2.38
C GLU A 212 12.60 10.61 -2.93
N VAL A 213 12.32 9.64 -3.81
CA VAL A 213 10.99 9.37 -4.39
C VAL A 213 9.98 8.85 -3.35
N SER A 214 10.39 7.95 -2.45
CA SER A 214 9.59 7.45 -1.33
C SER A 214 9.39 8.50 -0.24
N TYR A 215 10.43 9.29 0.07
CA TYR A 215 10.35 10.34 1.07
C TYR A 215 9.35 11.45 0.67
N THR A 216 9.41 11.90 -0.59
CA THR A 216 8.48 12.90 -1.11
C THR A 216 7.04 12.38 -1.17
N ALA A 217 6.84 11.10 -1.50
CA ALA A 217 5.51 10.49 -1.49
C ALA A 217 4.91 10.39 -0.08
N TYR A 218 5.75 10.05 0.91
CA TYR A 218 5.36 10.01 2.32
C TYR A 218 4.99 11.39 2.87
N ILE A 219 5.79 12.43 2.59
CA ILE A 219 5.49 13.82 3.01
C ILE A 219 4.13 14.26 2.46
N ARG A 220 3.86 14.00 1.18
CA ARG A 220 2.59 14.36 0.54
C ARG A 220 1.41 13.67 1.19
N LEU A 221 1.54 12.39 1.51
CA LEU A 221 0.47 11.64 2.18
C LEU A 221 0.20 12.20 3.58
N ASN A 222 1.24 12.53 4.35
CA ASN A 222 1.05 13.13 5.67
C ASN A 222 0.36 14.49 5.59
N HIS A 223 0.79 15.36 4.65
CA HIS A 223 0.12 16.64 4.45
C HIS A 223 -1.34 16.46 4.02
N PHE A 224 -1.65 15.44 3.20
CA PHE A 224 -3.05 15.13 2.88
C PHE A 224 -3.86 14.70 4.13
N LYS A 225 -3.28 13.90 5.04
CA LYS A 225 -3.92 13.54 6.32
C LYS A 225 -4.13 14.74 7.23
N GLU A 226 -3.22 15.70 7.23
CA GLU A 226 -3.39 16.98 7.94
C GLU A 226 -4.58 17.76 7.38
N ILE A 227 -4.70 17.84 6.04
CA ILE A 227 -5.84 18.51 5.38
C ILE A 227 -7.17 17.84 5.74
N LEU A 228 -7.22 16.50 5.81
CA LEU A 228 -8.40 15.77 6.28
C LEU A 228 -8.72 16.11 7.74
N SER A 229 -7.70 16.20 8.59
CA SER A 229 -7.86 16.54 10.01
C SER A 229 -8.36 17.98 10.19
N GLN A 230 -7.82 18.94 9.46
CA GLN A 230 -8.27 20.35 9.42
C GLN A 230 -9.71 20.44 8.92
N PHE A 231 -10.05 19.72 7.85
CA PHE A 231 -11.41 19.68 7.29
C PHE A 231 -12.45 19.20 8.31
N GLN A 232 -12.10 18.20 9.12
CA GLN A 232 -12.95 17.65 10.18
C GLN A 232 -12.85 18.40 11.52
N ALA A 233 -12.10 19.52 11.58
CA ALA A 233 -11.79 20.24 12.81
C ALA A 233 -11.20 19.36 13.93
N LYS A 234 -10.44 18.31 13.56
CA LYS A 234 -9.72 17.41 14.46
C LYS A 234 -8.26 17.82 14.69
N GLU A 235 -7.92 19.03 14.28
CA GLU A 235 -6.61 19.60 14.54
C GLU A 235 -6.45 20.03 16.01
N THR A 236 -5.20 20.06 16.48
CA THR A 236 -4.87 20.40 17.88
C THR A 236 -4.34 21.83 18.02
N THR A 237 -4.49 22.65 16.97
CA THR A 237 -3.98 24.02 16.93
C THR A 237 -4.66 24.89 18.00
N GLN A 238 -3.85 25.54 18.85
CA GLN A 238 -4.36 26.51 19.81
C GLN A 238 -4.50 27.89 19.16
N ILE A 239 -5.73 28.38 19.08
CA ILE A 239 -6.03 29.72 18.59
C ILE A 239 -6.10 30.65 19.80
N PRO A 240 -5.33 31.76 19.83
CA PRO A 240 -5.35 32.70 20.94
C PRO A 240 -6.75 33.25 21.22
N ASP A 241 -7.12 33.38 22.49
CA ASP A 241 -8.45 33.87 22.91
C ASP A 241 -8.75 35.27 22.34
N GLU A 242 -7.74 36.12 22.23
CA GLU A 242 -7.87 37.46 21.62
C GLU A 242 -8.43 37.41 20.20
N VAL A 243 -8.05 36.41 19.42
CA VAL A 243 -8.53 36.21 18.04
C VAL A 243 -9.99 35.77 18.06
N ILE A 244 -10.34 34.83 18.95
CA ILE A 244 -11.71 34.33 19.10
C ILE A 244 -12.65 35.45 19.58
N GLU A 245 -12.23 36.27 20.54
CA GLU A 245 -13.00 37.42 21.01
C GLU A 245 -13.16 38.50 19.94
N ALA A 246 -12.11 38.78 19.16
CA ALA A 246 -12.19 39.71 18.03
C ALA A 246 -13.20 39.23 16.96
N ILE A 247 -13.22 37.93 16.65
CA ILE A 247 -14.22 37.32 15.77
C ILE A 247 -15.62 37.46 16.36
N ARG A 248 -15.80 37.15 17.65
CA ARG A 248 -17.09 37.29 18.36
C ARG A 248 -17.60 38.73 18.33
N ALA A 249 -16.73 39.70 18.58
CA ALA A 249 -17.05 41.13 18.50
C ALA A 249 -17.47 41.53 17.08
N ARG A 250 -16.81 40.98 16.04
CA ARG A 250 -17.16 41.25 14.65
C ARG A 250 -18.51 40.65 14.27
N ILE A 251 -18.80 39.41 14.66
CA ILE A 251 -20.09 38.75 14.48
C ILE A 251 -21.22 39.59 15.11
N LYS A 252 -21.00 40.09 16.34
CA LYS A 252 -21.94 40.98 17.04
C LYS A 252 -22.13 42.30 16.30
N LYS A 253 -21.05 42.90 15.78
CA LYS A 253 -21.08 44.15 14.99
C LYS A 253 -21.87 43.99 13.69
N GLU A 254 -21.73 42.85 13.01
CA GLU A 254 -22.46 42.52 11.78
C GLU A 254 -23.90 42.03 12.05
N ARG A 255 -24.32 41.98 13.33
CA ARG A 255 -25.68 41.60 13.79
C ARG A 255 -26.14 40.24 13.25
N ILE A 256 -25.21 39.30 13.11
CA ILE A 256 -25.52 37.94 12.67
C ILE A 256 -26.24 37.24 13.83
N LYS A 257 -27.57 37.09 13.70
CA LYS A 257 -28.40 36.39 14.71
C LYS A 257 -28.39 34.88 14.53
N ASP A 258 -28.25 34.43 13.30
CA ASP A 258 -28.26 33.02 12.94
C ASP A 258 -26.84 32.54 12.61
N MET A 259 -26.28 31.76 13.53
CA MET A 259 -24.93 31.21 13.44
C MET A 259 -24.79 30.19 12.32
N SER A 260 -25.89 29.56 11.87
CA SER A 260 -25.86 28.60 10.76
C SER A 260 -25.48 29.24 9.42
N THR A 261 -25.61 30.57 9.31
CA THR A 261 -25.24 31.33 8.11
C THR A 261 -23.73 31.57 7.99
N ILE A 262 -22.96 31.26 9.03
CA ILE A 262 -21.50 31.38 9.01
C ILE A 262 -20.92 30.12 8.37
N ASN A 263 -20.67 30.19 7.08
CA ASN A 263 -19.94 29.15 6.35
C ASN A 263 -18.47 29.53 6.21
N TYR A 264 -17.70 28.68 5.50
CA TYR A 264 -16.28 28.91 5.24
C TYR A 264 -16.01 30.31 4.66
N ASP A 265 -16.78 30.73 3.65
CA ASP A 265 -16.58 32.02 2.99
C ASP A 265 -16.86 33.22 3.91
N LYS A 266 -17.94 33.16 4.69
CA LYS A 266 -18.23 34.21 5.67
C LYS A 266 -17.13 34.33 6.73
N MET A 267 -16.67 33.21 7.28
CA MET A 267 -15.61 33.23 8.29
C MET A 267 -14.30 33.75 7.68
N ARG A 268 -13.98 33.33 6.46
CA ARG A 268 -12.82 33.86 5.71
C ARG A 268 -12.91 35.37 5.52
N ASP A 269 -14.08 35.89 5.18
CA ASP A 269 -14.30 37.33 5.02
C ASP A 269 -14.17 38.08 6.36
N ILE A 270 -14.66 37.51 7.47
CA ILE A 270 -14.48 38.07 8.82
C ILE A 270 -12.99 38.14 9.17
N LEU A 271 -12.27 37.04 9.04
CA LEU A 271 -10.83 36.95 9.31
C LEU A 271 -10.04 37.94 8.45
N ARG A 272 -10.37 38.05 7.15
CA ARG A 272 -9.74 39.04 6.25
C ARG A 272 -9.95 40.47 6.73
N LYS A 273 -11.17 40.83 7.14
CA LYS A 273 -11.49 42.19 7.66
C LYS A 273 -10.80 42.50 8.99
N LEU A 274 -10.47 41.46 9.78
CA LEU A 274 -9.72 41.59 11.03
C LEU A 274 -8.19 41.55 10.82
N GLY A 275 -7.71 41.25 9.61
CA GLY A 275 -6.27 41.11 9.33
C GLY A 275 -5.69 39.75 9.73
N PHE A 276 -6.54 38.77 10.04
CA PHE A 276 -6.18 37.46 10.57
C PHE A 276 -6.05 36.38 9.48
N ASN A 277 -5.34 36.71 8.39
CA ASN A 277 -5.19 35.83 7.23
C ASN A 277 -4.48 34.51 7.53
N LYS A 278 -3.61 34.49 8.56
CA LYS A 278 -2.86 33.29 8.98
C LYS A 278 -3.76 32.16 9.50
N TYR A 279 -5.02 32.44 9.83
CA TYR A 279 -5.95 31.43 10.35
C TYR A 279 -6.91 30.89 9.29
N PHE A 280 -6.68 31.15 8.00
CA PHE A 280 -7.57 30.66 6.93
C PHE A 280 -7.63 29.14 6.81
N GLU A 281 -6.55 28.44 7.16
CA GLU A 281 -6.52 26.97 7.17
C GLU A 281 -7.33 26.40 8.35
N HIS A 282 -7.43 27.13 9.46
CA HIS A 282 -8.14 26.74 10.67
C HIS A 282 -9.61 27.16 10.70
N ILE A 283 -10.18 27.61 9.57
CA ILE A 283 -11.55 28.14 9.54
C ILE A 283 -12.58 27.12 10.04
N GLN A 284 -12.43 25.84 9.69
CA GLN A 284 -13.37 24.82 10.15
C GLN A 284 -13.28 24.59 11.65
N TYR A 285 -12.08 24.62 12.22
CA TYR A 285 -11.89 24.56 13.65
C TYR A 285 -12.46 25.79 14.36
N ILE A 286 -12.22 27.00 13.85
CA ILE A 286 -12.82 28.24 14.37
C ILE A 286 -14.34 28.16 14.34
N ASN A 287 -14.93 27.74 13.21
CA ASN A 287 -16.37 27.57 13.09
C ASN A 287 -16.94 26.61 14.14
N SER A 288 -16.20 25.55 14.47
CA SER A 288 -16.60 24.60 15.51
C SER A 288 -16.69 25.22 16.92
N ILE A 289 -15.80 26.18 17.25
CA ILE A 289 -15.82 26.94 18.51
C ILE A 289 -17.10 27.78 18.62
N PHE A 290 -17.63 28.27 17.50
CA PHE A 290 -18.89 29.02 17.46
C PHE A 290 -20.14 28.13 17.36
N GLY A 291 -19.99 26.81 17.51
CA GLY A 291 -21.10 25.85 17.54
C GLY A 291 -21.54 25.33 16.17
N ILE A 292 -20.75 25.56 15.12
CA ILE A 292 -21.03 25.10 13.76
C ILE A 292 -20.41 23.72 13.61
N LYS A 293 -21.24 22.70 13.36
CA LYS A 293 -20.75 21.32 13.28
C LYS A 293 -19.84 21.15 12.06
N PRO A 294 -18.59 20.68 12.23
CA PRO A 294 -17.71 20.39 11.11
C PRO A 294 -18.22 19.16 10.34
N PRO A 295 -17.87 19.03 9.06
CA PRO A 295 -18.14 17.81 8.31
C PRO A 295 -17.33 16.65 8.92
N ILE A 296 -17.99 15.54 9.22
CA ILE A 296 -17.35 14.34 9.76
C ILE A 296 -17.37 13.25 8.67
N MET A 297 -16.19 12.76 8.31
CA MET A 297 -15.99 11.55 7.53
C MET A 297 -15.80 10.35 8.47
N ASN A 298 -16.38 9.21 8.10
CA ASN A 298 -16.14 7.95 8.80
C ASN A 298 -14.72 7.44 8.50
N GLU A 299 -14.24 6.51 9.32
CA GLU A 299 -12.88 5.96 9.21
C GLU A 299 -12.65 5.26 7.85
N GLU A 300 -13.65 4.54 7.35
CA GLU A 300 -13.59 3.87 6.05
C GLU A 300 -13.38 4.85 4.88
N LEU A 301 -14.12 5.97 4.85
CA LEU A 301 -13.93 7.00 3.82
C LEU A 301 -12.55 7.63 3.95
N HIS A 302 -12.08 7.89 5.18
CA HIS A 302 -10.76 8.46 5.42
C HIS A 302 -9.63 7.56 4.89
N GLU A 303 -9.68 6.25 5.17
CA GLU A 303 -8.73 5.27 4.63
C GLU A 303 -8.80 5.19 3.11
N THR A 304 -10.02 5.14 2.55
CA THR A 304 -10.22 5.07 1.10
C THR A 304 -9.64 6.29 0.40
N LEU A 305 -9.88 7.50 0.92
CA LEU A 305 -9.29 8.73 0.41
C LEU A 305 -7.75 8.69 0.46
N CYS A 306 -7.16 8.14 1.52
CA CYS A 306 -5.70 7.98 1.62
C CYS A 306 -5.15 7.01 0.56
N VAL A 307 -5.84 5.88 0.31
CA VAL A 307 -5.44 4.91 -0.72
C VAL A 307 -5.51 5.55 -2.10
N LEU A 308 -6.62 6.19 -2.44
CA LEU A 308 -6.78 6.88 -3.73
C LEU A 308 -5.73 8.01 -3.89
N PHE A 309 -5.40 8.71 -2.81
CA PHE A 309 -4.34 9.72 -2.82
C PHE A 309 -2.95 9.12 -3.12
N ILE A 310 -2.66 7.89 -2.67
CA ILE A 310 -1.41 7.19 -3.00
C ILE A 310 -1.41 6.80 -4.49
N GLU A 311 -2.52 6.29 -5.00
CA GLU A 311 -2.64 5.81 -6.38
C GLU A 311 -2.43 6.94 -7.41
N ILE A 312 -2.89 8.16 -7.12
CA ILE A 312 -2.73 9.29 -8.04
C ILE A 312 -1.29 9.80 -8.16
N GLN A 313 -0.40 9.53 -7.19
CA GLN A 313 0.94 10.14 -7.18
C GLN A 313 1.80 9.70 -8.36
N LYS A 314 1.71 8.42 -8.75
CA LYS A 314 2.51 7.83 -9.83
C LYS A 314 2.05 8.28 -11.23
N PRO A 315 0.75 8.21 -11.58
CA PRO A 315 0.26 8.78 -12.83
C PRO A 315 0.50 10.29 -12.90
N TRP A 316 0.35 11.01 -11.78
CA TRP A 316 0.66 12.44 -11.75
C TRP A 316 2.11 12.71 -12.13
N ALA A 317 3.07 11.97 -11.57
CA ALA A 317 4.49 12.13 -11.90
C ALA A 317 4.79 11.87 -13.39
N THR A 318 4.01 11.00 -14.03
CA THR A 318 4.14 10.66 -15.46
C THR A 318 3.56 11.75 -16.37
N HIS A 319 2.45 12.37 -15.96
CA HIS A 319 1.73 13.38 -16.75
C HIS A 319 2.05 14.83 -16.38
N CYS A 320 2.88 15.05 -15.36
CA CYS A 320 3.25 16.39 -14.89
C CYS A 320 3.99 17.15 -16.02
N PRO A 321 3.51 18.35 -16.40
CA PRO A 321 4.20 19.19 -17.37
C PRO A 321 5.61 19.59 -16.91
N ALA A 322 6.57 19.71 -17.83
CA ALA A 322 7.96 20.07 -17.50
C ALA A 322 8.12 21.46 -16.84
N ASN A 323 7.17 22.37 -17.07
CA ASN A 323 7.12 23.69 -16.43
C ASN A 323 6.51 23.67 -15.02
N ARG A 324 6.03 22.52 -14.53
CA ARG A 324 5.41 22.37 -13.21
C ARG A 324 6.14 21.32 -12.39
N THR A 325 6.47 21.68 -11.16
CA THR A 325 7.10 20.78 -10.17
C THR A 325 6.17 20.49 -8.98
N ASN A 326 5.17 21.33 -8.76
CA ASN A 326 4.25 21.24 -7.62
C ASN A 326 3.13 20.24 -7.88
N PHE A 327 2.84 19.40 -6.88
CA PHE A 327 1.71 18.46 -6.88
C PHE A 327 0.36 19.17 -7.08
N PHE A 328 -0.71 18.39 -7.22
CA PHE A 328 -2.07 18.94 -7.14
C PHE A 328 -2.25 19.73 -5.83
N ASN A 329 -3.11 20.74 -5.88
CA ASN A 329 -3.56 21.40 -4.67
C ASN A 329 -4.36 20.37 -3.83
N TYR A 330 -4.12 20.33 -2.53
CA TYR A 330 -4.69 19.29 -1.66
C TYR A 330 -6.20 19.43 -1.46
N THR A 331 -6.74 20.65 -1.40
CA THR A 331 -8.19 20.85 -1.30
C THR A 331 -8.89 20.53 -2.61
N TYR A 332 -8.25 20.84 -3.74
CA TYR A 332 -8.69 20.37 -5.07
C TYR A 332 -8.69 18.84 -5.16
N THR A 333 -7.60 18.20 -4.71
CA THR A 333 -7.48 16.73 -4.72
C THR A 333 -8.57 16.09 -3.87
N LEU A 334 -8.80 16.61 -2.66
CA LEU A 334 -9.88 16.15 -1.79
C LEU A 334 -11.25 16.28 -2.46
N HIS A 335 -11.53 17.43 -3.10
CA HIS A 335 -12.76 17.63 -3.84
C HIS A 335 -12.97 16.58 -4.94
N GLN A 336 -11.95 16.37 -5.78
CA GLN A 336 -12.02 15.39 -6.87
C GLN A 336 -12.21 13.95 -6.37
N LEU A 337 -11.51 13.56 -5.30
CA LEU A 337 -11.68 12.24 -4.69
C LEU A 337 -13.09 12.06 -4.09
N CYS A 338 -13.66 13.11 -3.47
CA CYS A 338 -15.04 13.06 -3.00
C CYS A 338 -16.04 12.93 -4.17
N VAL A 339 -15.81 13.61 -5.30
CA VAL A 339 -16.64 13.46 -6.51
C VAL A 339 -16.56 12.03 -7.06
N LEU A 340 -15.36 11.45 -7.14
CA LEU A 340 -15.16 10.07 -7.60
C LEU A 340 -15.89 9.03 -6.73
N LEU A 341 -15.93 9.26 -5.42
CA LEU A 341 -16.60 8.38 -4.46
C LEU A 341 -18.10 8.67 -4.28
N ASP A 342 -18.65 9.58 -5.10
CA ASP A 342 -20.05 10.04 -5.01
C ASP A 342 -20.41 10.60 -3.61
N GLN A 343 -19.46 11.26 -2.96
CA GLN A 343 -19.61 11.87 -1.64
C GLN A 343 -19.90 13.37 -1.77
N THR A 344 -21.00 13.72 -2.44
CA THR A 344 -21.34 15.11 -2.76
C THR A 344 -21.65 15.98 -1.54
N GLN A 345 -22.01 15.38 -0.41
CA GLN A 345 -22.37 16.07 0.82
C GLN A 345 -21.23 16.90 1.42
N TYR A 346 -19.96 16.56 1.11
CA TYR A 346 -18.79 17.25 1.64
C TYR A 346 -18.34 18.42 0.76
N LEU A 347 -18.70 18.44 -0.53
CA LEU A 347 -18.21 19.42 -1.51
C LEU A 347 -18.47 20.88 -1.10
N PRO A 348 -19.63 21.26 -0.52
CA PRO A 348 -19.88 22.64 -0.09
C PRO A 348 -18.93 23.16 1.00
N TYR A 349 -18.28 22.25 1.73
CA TYR A 349 -17.37 22.58 2.81
C TYR A 349 -15.91 22.63 2.37
N ILE A 350 -15.59 22.16 1.15
CA ILE A 350 -14.22 22.11 0.64
C ILE A 350 -13.89 23.45 -0.03
N PRO A 351 -12.87 24.18 0.46
CA PRO A 351 -12.51 25.46 -0.11
C PRO A 351 -11.79 25.28 -1.45
N MET A 352 -12.53 25.51 -2.54
CA MET A 352 -11.99 25.48 -3.89
C MET A 352 -11.16 26.74 -4.20
N MET A 353 -10.24 26.60 -5.16
CA MET A 353 -9.42 27.70 -5.63
C MET A 353 -10.29 28.76 -6.34
N LYS A 354 -9.96 30.04 -6.14
CA LYS A 354 -10.69 31.14 -6.81
C LYS A 354 -10.23 31.38 -8.25
N ASP A 355 -9.01 30.97 -8.57
CA ASP A 355 -8.37 31.18 -9.86
C ASP A 355 -8.78 30.06 -10.82
N ARG A 356 -9.66 30.40 -11.77
CA ARG A 356 -10.23 29.45 -12.74
C ARG A 356 -9.18 28.88 -13.68
N GLU A 357 -8.18 29.65 -14.08
CA GLU A 357 -7.14 29.18 -15.00
C GLU A 357 -6.29 28.11 -14.31
N LYS A 358 -5.87 28.35 -13.06
CA LYS A 358 -5.13 27.35 -12.28
C LYS A 358 -5.93 26.10 -11.96
N GLN A 359 -7.24 26.23 -11.82
CA GLN A 359 -8.12 25.08 -11.63
C GLN A 359 -8.26 24.26 -12.93
N LEU A 360 -8.42 24.93 -14.07
CA LEU A 360 -8.46 24.29 -15.38
C LEU A 360 -7.14 23.57 -15.72
N GLU A 361 -6.00 24.17 -15.40
CA GLU A 361 -4.70 23.50 -15.53
C GLU A 361 -4.62 22.20 -14.71
N GLN A 362 -5.18 22.19 -13.49
CA GLN A 362 -5.25 20.99 -12.67
C GLN A 362 -6.21 19.95 -13.26
N ASP A 363 -7.38 20.36 -13.74
CA ASP A 363 -8.34 19.47 -14.41
C ASP A 363 -7.72 18.79 -15.64
N MET A 364 -6.89 19.50 -16.41
CA MET A 364 -6.23 18.93 -17.59
C MET A 364 -5.21 17.84 -17.24
N ILE A 365 -4.50 17.98 -16.11
CA ILE A 365 -3.59 16.93 -15.60
C ILE A 365 -4.42 15.80 -14.97
N TRP A 366 -5.44 16.14 -14.17
CA TRP A 366 -6.34 15.19 -13.52
C TRP A 366 -7.02 14.27 -14.54
N LYS A 367 -7.49 14.80 -15.67
CA LYS A 367 -8.07 14.03 -16.77
C LYS A 367 -7.13 12.94 -17.30
N LYS A 368 -5.82 13.21 -17.37
CA LYS A 368 -4.82 12.22 -17.79
C LYS A 368 -4.58 11.18 -16.70
N VAL A 369 -4.51 11.61 -15.45
CA VAL A 369 -4.40 10.72 -14.27
C VAL A 369 -5.59 9.76 -14.20
N CYS A 370 -6.82 10.27 -14.35
CA CYS A 370 -8.02 9.46 -14.39
C CYS A 370 -7.96 8.44 -15.54
N LYS A 371 -7.49 8.84 -16.73
CA LYS A 371 -7.35 7.92 -17.86
C LYS A 371 -6.36 6.78 -17.58
N ASP A 372 -5.25 7.05 -16.91
CA ASP A 372 -4.25 6.02 -16.56
C ASP A 372 -4.75 5.05 -15.49
N LEU A 373 -5.59 5.52 -14.57
CA LEU A 373 -6.17 4.72 -13.48
C LEU A 373 -7.51 4.08 -13.85
N ASP A 374 -7.99 4.29 -15.09
CA ASP A 374 -9.31 3.88 -15.57
C ASP A 374 -10.48 4.44 -14.71
N TRP A 375 -10.31 5.68 -14.22
CA TRP A 375 -11.31 6.42 -13.46
C TRP A 375 -12.15 7.34 -14.35
N VAL A 376 -13.40 7.56 -13.95
CA VAL A 376 -14.28 8.51 -14.62
C VAL A 376 -13.83 9.93 -14.30
N PHE A 377 -13.55 10.72 -15.34
CA PHE A 377 -13.19 12.13 -15.18
C PHE A 377 -14.45 13.00 -15.05
N PHE A 378 -14.48 13.82 -14.00
CA PHE A 378 -15.50 14.85 -13.79
C PHE A 378 -14.83 16.23 -13.83
N PRO A 379 -15.21 17.13 -14.76
CA PRO A 379 -14.67 18.49 -14.79
C PRO A 379 -15.16 19.28 -13.57
N SER A 380 -14.26 20.07 -12.97
CA SER A 380 -14.60 20.98 -11.86
C SER A 380 -14.80 22.42 -12.28
N VAL A 381 -14.44 22.77 -13.53
CA VAL A 381 -14.64 24.08 -14.17
C VAL A 381 -15.29 23.92 -15.53
#